data_AF-A0A162DQW4-F1
#
_entry.id   AF-A0A162DQW4-F1
#
_cell.length_a   1.000
_cell.length_b   1.000
_cell.length_c   1.000
_cell.angle_alpha   90.00
_cell.angle_beta   90.00
_cell.angle_gamma   90.00
#
_symmetry.space_group_name_H-M   'P 1'
#
loop_
_entity.id
_entity.type
_entity.pdbx_description
1 polymer ?
#
loop_
_entity_poly.entity_id
_entity_poly.type
_entity_poly.pdbx_seq_one_letter_code
_entity_poly.pdbx_strand_id
1 'polypeptide(L)' 'MSETNSLLHKRLRNRAIKRRTLRALTLTSFILIVATEIAPNADGQVVFGAFLGIALYHFSIELENLKDSE' A
#
# COMPACT_ATOMS: atom_id res chain seq x y z
N MET A 1 -15.58 -4.79 32.36
CA MET A 1 -14.67 -3.97 31.53
C MET A 1 -15.41 -3.66 30.24
N SER A 2 -15.75 -2.39 30.06
CA SER A 2 -16.92 -1.88 29.34
C SER A 2 -16.89 -2.06 27.80
N GLU A 3 -18.05 -2.23 27.16
CA GLU A 3 -18.26 -2.10 25.70
C GLU A 3 -17.56 -0.87 25.10
N THR A 4 -17.39 0.19 25.89
CA THR A 4 -16.64 1.39 25.50
C THR A 4 -15.19 1.08 25.13
N ASN A 5 -14.52 0.15 25.84
CA ASN A 5 -13.14 -0.26 25.56
C ASN A 5 -13.05 -1.10 24.29
N SER A 6 -14.02 -1.98 24.02
CA SER A 6 -14.04 -2.76 22.77
C SER A 6 -14.27 -1.86 21.56
N LEU A 7 -15.16 -0.87 21.67
CA LEU A 7 -15.40 0.15 20.65
C LEU A 7 -14.18 1.04 20.41
N LEU A 8 -13.50 1.49 21.46
CA LEU A 8 -12.25 2.26 21.36
C LEU A 8 -11.16 1.46 20.65
N HIS A 9 -10.98 0.19 21.01
CA HIS A 9 -9.99 -0.66 20.38
C HIS A 9 -10.28 -0.86 18.89
N LYS A 10 -11.54 -1.13 18.53
CA LYS A 10 -11.98 -1.25 17.12
C LYS A 10 -11.73 0.04 16.32
N ARG A 11 -11.99 1.21 16.90
CA ARG A 11 -11.73 2.51 16.25
C ARG A 11 -10.24 2.76 16.03
N LEU A 12 -9.40 2.46 17.02
CA LEU A 12 -7.94 2.61 16.90
C LEU A 12 -7.37 1.65 15.84
N ARG A 13 -7.86 0.40 15.82
CA ARG A 13 -7.53 -0.60 14.79
C ARG A 13 -7.88 -0.10 13.40
N ASN A 14 -9.12 0.35 13.19
CA ASN A 14 -9.57 0.89 11.90
C ASN A 14 -8.77 2.12 11.45
N ARG A 15 -8.35 2.97 12.40
CA ARG A 15 -7.49 4.14 12.11
C ARG A 15 -6.06 3.72 11.73
N ALA A 16 -5.55 2.63 12.30
CA ALA A 16 -4.26 2.06 11.91
C ALA A 16 -4.32 1.45 10.50
N ILE A 17 -5.36 0.66 10.22
CA ILE A 17 -5.62 0.06 8.90
C ILE A 17 -5.73 1.15 7.82
N LYS A 18 -6.58 2.17 8.02
CA LYS A 18 -6.72 3.28 7.06
C LYS A 18 -5.39 3.99 6.77
N ARG A 19 -4.55 4.19 7.80
CA ARG A 19 -3.23 4.82 7.62
C ARG A 19 -2.27 3.95 6.83
N ARG A 20 -2.27 2.63 7.07
CA ARG A 20 -1.48 1.66 6.31
C ARG A 20 -1.90 1.62 4.85
N THR A 21 -3.20 1.44 4.58
CA THR A 21 -3.74 1.45 3.22
C THR A 21 -3.42 2.74 2.47
N LEU A 22 -3.58 3.89 3.12
CA LEU A 22 -3.26 5.19 2.51
C LEU A 22 -1.76 5.30 2.16
N ARG A 23 -0.86 4.88 3.07
CA ARG A 23 0.58 4.89 2.81
C ARG A 23 0.96 3.98 1.64
N ALA A 24 0.39 2.78 1.59
CA ALA A 24 0.63 1.83 0.51
C ALA A 24 0.16 2.39 -0.83
N LEU A 25 -1.05 2.99 -0.87
CA LEU A 25 -1.58 3.65 -2.06
C LEU A 25 -0.68 4.81 -2.51
N THR A 26 -0.28 5.69 -1.59
CA THR A 26 0.59 6.83 -1.91
C THR A 26 1.94 6.38 -2.46
N LEU A 27 2.56 5.36 -1.86
CA LEU A 27 3.85 4.83 -2.33
C LEU A 27 3.74 4.21 -3.71
N THR A 28 2.73 3.36 -3.95
CA THR A 28 2.49 2.74 -5.25
C THR A 28 2.22 3.78 -6.33
N SER A 29 1.38 4.79 -6.04
CA SER A 29 1.11 5.90 -6.97
C SER A 29 2.36 6.73 -7.28
N PHE A 30 3.20 7.03 -6.27
CA PHE A 30 4.45 7.75 -6.47
C PHE A 30 5.41 6.96 -7.38
N ILE A 31 5.57 5.66 -7.12
CA ILE A 31 6.42 4.78 -7.94
C ILE A 31 5.91 4.76 -9.38
N LEU A 32 4.60 4.65 -9.60
CA LEU A 32 4.00 4.69 -10.94
C LEU A 32 4.29 6.00 -11.67
N ILE A 33 4.11 7.15 -11.02
CA ILE A 33 4.39 8.48 -11.62
C ILE A 33 5.86 8.59 -12.02
N VAL A 34 6.77 8.31 -11.10
CA VAL A 34 8.22 8.36 -11.38
C VAL A 34 8.59 7.37 -12.48
N ALA A 35 8.04 6.15 -12.43
CA ALA A 35 8.30 5.12 -13.42
C ALA A 35 7.81 5.53 -14.82
N THR A 36 6.67 6.22 -14.94
CA THR A 36 6.21 6.75 -16.23
C THR A 36 7.09 7.86 -16.78
N GLU A 37 7.71 8.68 -15.93
CA GLU A 37 8.63 9.74 -16.38
C GLU A 37 9.98 9.21 -16.87
N ILE A 38 10.46 8.10 -16.31
CA ILE A 38 11.75 7.49 -16.69
C ILE A 38 11.65 6.48 -17.85
N ALA A 39 10.47 6.27 -18.43
CA ALA A 39 10.22 5.26 -19.47
C ALA A 39 9.91 5.82 -20.88
N PRO A 40 10.73 6.74 -21.45
CA PRO A 40 10.45 7.29 -22.79
C PRO A 40 10.78 6.31 -23.93
N ASN A 41 11.52 5.23 -23.64
CA ASN A 41 12.05 4.26 -24.62
C ASN A 41 11.98 2.82 -24.08
N ALA A 42 12.27 1.83 -24.92
CA ALA A 42 12.09 0.40 -24.62
C ALA A 42 12.84 -0.06 -23.36
N ASP A 43 14.08 0.40 -23.15
CA ASP A 43 14.86 0.09 -21.94
C ASP A 43 14.18 0.68 -20.68
N GLY A 44 13.64 1.89 -20.80
CA GLY A 44 12.85 2.52 -19.74
C GLY A 44 11.55 1.76 -19.43
N GLN A 45 10.92 1.13 -20.42
CA GLN A 45 9.74 0.27 -20.19
C GLN A 45 10.08 -1.03 -19.44
N VAL A 46 11.26 -1.61 -19.66
CA VAL A 46 11.73 -2.78 -18.91
C VAL A 46 11.97 -2.41 -17.44
N VAL A 47 12.64 -1.28 -17.21
CA VAL A 47 12.84 -0.73 -15.85
C VAL A 47 11.49 -0.41 -15.19
N PHE A 48 10.56 0.21 -15.93
CA PHE A 48 9.19 0.46 -15.48
C PHE A 48 8.48 -0.83 -15.01
N GLY A 49 8.56 -1.90 -15.81
CA GLY A 49 7.95 -3.19 -15.47
C GLY A 49 8.51 -3.77 -14.16
N ALA A 50 9.81 -3.64 -13.93
CA ALA A 50 10.44 -4.09 -12.68
C ALA A 50 9.97 -3.27 -11.46
N PHE A 51 9.93 -1.94 -11.57
CA PHE A 51 9.45 -1.07 -10.49
C PHE A 51 7.96 -1.27 -10.20
N LEU A 52 7.14 -1.44 -11.24
CA LEU A 52 5.73 -1.77 -11.11
C LEU A 52 5.53 -3.11 -10.38
N GLY A 53 6.31 -4.13 -10.74
CA GLY A 53 6.28 -5.43 -10.07
C GLY A 53 6.61 -5.33 -8.57
N ILE A 54 7.65 -4.58 -8.21
CA ILE A 54 8.03 -4.36 -6.80
C ILE A 54 6.92 -3.62 -6.04
N ALA A 55 6.34 -2.57 -6.64
CA ALA A 55 5.28 -1.78 -6.01
C ALA A 55 4.01 -2.62 -5.78
N LEU A 56 3.62 -3.43 -6.76
CA LEU A 56 2.47 -4.33 -6.64
C LEU A 56 2.73 -5.42 -5.60
N TYR A 57 3.93 -6.02 -5.57
CA TYR A 57 4.30 -7.01 -4.57
C TYR A 57 4.22 -6.46 -3.14
N HIS A 58 4.79 -5.26 -2.91
CA HIS A 58 4.68 -4.59 -1.62
C HIS A 58 3.24 -4.28 -1.22
N PHE A 59 2.42 -3.84 -2.18
CA PHE A 59 1.01 -3.57 -1.94
C PHE A 59 0.22 -4.83 -1.60
N SER A 60 0.51 -5.95 -2.28
CA SER A 60 -0.10 -7.26 -2.00
C SER A 60 0.22 -7.77 -0.60
N ILE A 61 1.48 -7.66 -0.16
CA ILE A 61 1.86 -8.02 1.23
C ILE A 61 1.12 -7.16 2.24
N GLU A 62 1.06 -5.84 2.00
CA GLU A 62 0.37 -4.95 2.93
C GLU A 62 -1.13 -5.27 2.99
N LEU A 63 -1.76 -5.65 1.87
CA LEU A 63 -3.14 -6.13 1.83
C LEU A 63 -3.33 -7.46 2.56
N GLU A 64 -2.40 -8.40 2.44
CA GLU A 64 -2.43 -9.68 3.15
C GLU A 64 -2.34 -9.49 4.67
N ASN A 65 -1.40 -8.66 5.12
CA ASN A 65 -1.28 -8.26 6.53
C ASN A 65 -2.53 -7.56 7.10
N LEU A 66 -3.34 -6.93 6.24
CA LEU A 66 -4.60 -6.33 6.64
C LEU A 66 -5.71 -7.38 6.83
N LYS A 67 -5.70 -8.48 6.06
CA LYS A 67 -6.64 -9.60 6.21
C LYS A 67 -6.39 -10.38 7.49
N ASP A 68 -5.11 -10.61 7.83
CA ASP A 68 -4.74 -11.31 9.07
C ASP A 68 -5.00 -10.47 10.34
N SER A 69 -5.32 -9.18 10.18
CA SER A 69 -5.65 -8.26 11.26
C SER A 69 -7.16 -8.16 11.56
N GLU A 70 -8.03 -8.83 10.81
CA GLU A 70 -9.49 -8.84 11.06
C GLU A 70 -9.88 -9.76 12.22
#